data_AF-A0AA88X185-F1
#
_entry.id   AF-A0AA88X185-F1
#
_cell.length_a   1.000
_cell.length_b   1.000
_cell.length_c   1.000
_cell.angle_alpha   90.00
_cell.angle_beta   90.00
_cell.angle_gamma   90.00
#
_symmetry.space_group_name_H-M   'P 1'
#
loop_
_entity.id
_entity.type
_entity.pdbx_description
1 polymer ?
#
loop_
_entity_poly.entity_id
_entity_poly.type
_entity_poly.pdbx_seq_one_letter_code
_entity_poly.pdbx_strand_id
1 'polypeptide(L)'
;MAKGISRSSRKPLSSTILSENKQRELIETVITNLPQEKTSRSLTATKILFGLLRTAKILNALEECKAALEKKIGSQLEQAILDDLLIPSYSYLNETLYDVDCVERILGYFLDGFKVRPASRIKGEDENSGVRSAALMLVKKLIDGYLSKIASDANLKPEKFYKLVVALLDHARLFDDVSQVRSLPIECNDE
;
A
#
# COMPACT_ATOMS: atom_id res chain seq x y z
N MET A 1 58.63 19.48 35.52
CA MET A 1 58.08 18.16 35.18
C MET A 1 56.65 18.35 34.69
N ALA A 2 56.36 18.16 33.40
CA ALA A 2 54.99 18.19 32.87
C ALA A 2 54.70 16.86 32.16
N LYS A 3 53.73 16.12 32.68
CA LYS A 3 53.32 14.78 32.24
C LYS A 3 52.44 14.93 30.99
N GLY A 4 52.91 14.43 29.85
CA GLY A 4 52.16 14.37 28.60
C GLY A 4 50.99 13.40 28.71
N ILE A 5 49.79 13.89 28.40
CA ILE A 5 48.54 13.12 28.40
C ILE A 5 48.52 12.22 27.16
N SER A 6 48.48 10.90 27.40
CA SER A 6 48.29 9.88 26.36
C SER A 6 47.02 10.18 25.55
N ARG A 7 47.21 10.54 24.28
CA ARG A 7 46.13 10.56 23.30
C ARG A 7 45.76 9.12 22.98
N SER A 8 44.65 8.65 23.56
CA SER A 8 44.00 7.41 23.18
C SER A 8 43.63 7.48 21.70
N SER A 9 44.35 6.72 20.86
CA SER A 9 43.98 6.48 19.47
C SER A 9 42.62 5.79 19.44
N ARG A 10 41.56 6.56 19.18
CA ARG A 10 40.27 6.00 18.78
C ARG A 10 40.51 5.30 17.44
N LYS A 11 40.56 3.97 17.46
CA LYS A 11 40.44 3.17 16.24
C LYS A 11 39.15 3.62 15.54
N PRO A 12 39.18 3.97 14.24
CA PRO A 12 37.94 4.15 13.51
C PRO A 12 37.20 2.82 13.60
N LEU A 13 35.95 2.84 14.07
CA LEU A 13 35.04 1.71 13.84
C LEU A 13 34.90 1.65 12.32
N SER A 14 35.69 0.77 11.70
CA SER A 14 35.43 0.33 10.34
C SER A 14 34.10 -0.40 10.39
N SER A 15 33.00 0.32 10.19
CA SER A 15 31.71 -0.30 9.94
C SER A 15 31.90 -1.09 8.65
N THR A 16 32.14 -2.39 8.76
CA THR A 16 32.23 -3.28 7.61
C THR A 16 30.89 -3.22 6.90
N ILE A 17 30.80 -2.43 5.83
CA ILE A 17 29.63 -2.40 4.96
C ILE A 17 29.47 -3.84 4.44
N LEU A 18 28.34 -4.47 4.76
CA LEU A 18 28.01 -5.81 4.27
C LEU A 18 27.96 -5.77 2.74
N SER A 19 28.40 -6.83 2.07
CA SER A 19 28.21 -6.93 0.61
C SER A 19 26.71 -6.90 0.27
N GLU A 20 26.37 -6.36 -0.90
CA GLU A 20 24.98 -6.27 -1.36
C GLU A 20 24.25 -7.62 -1.30
N ASN A 21 24.94 -8.73 -1.63
CA ASN A 21 24.41 -10.08 -1.50
C ASN A 21 24.02 -10.43 -0.06
N LYS A 22 24.86 -10.10 0.92
CA LYS A 22 24.55 -10.33 2.34
C LYS A 22 23.41 -9.44 2.80
N GLN A 23 23.35 -8.19 2.34
CA GLN A 23 22.24 -7.30 2.65
C GLN A 23 20.92 -7.82 2.07
N ARG A 24 20.95 -8.36 0.84
CA ARG A 24 19.82 -9.00 0.18
C ARG A 24 19.34 -10.23 0.96
N GLU A 25 20.25 -11.14 1.32
CA GLU A 25 19.92 -12.32 2.12
C GLU A 25 19.30 -11.94 3.48
N LEU A 26 19.83 -10.90 4.12
CA LEU A 26 19.29 -10.41 5.38
C LEU A 26 17.88 -9.83 5.23
N ILE A 27 17.62 -9.00 4.21
CA ILE A 27 16.27 -8.44 4.02
C ILE A 27 15.26 -9.54 3.67
N GLU A 28 15.64 -10.53 2.88
CA GLU A 28 14.80 -11.69 2.55
C GLU A 28 14.50 -12.53 3.80
N THR A 29 15.52 -12.76 4.63
CA THR A 29 15.36 -13.45 5.93
C THR A 29 14.43 -12.66 6.85
N VAL A 30 14.58 -11.34 6.94
CA VAL A 30 13.68 -10.50 7.74
C VAL A 30 12.24 -10.61 7.22
N ILE A 31 12.02 -10.50 5.92
CA ILE A 31 10.69 -10.55 5.30
C ILE A 31 10.01 -11.90 5.55
N THR A 32 10.74 -13.01 5.38
CA THR A 32 10.22 -14.36 5.59
C THR A 32 9.91 -14.67 7.05
N ASN A 33 10.60 -14.01 7.99
CA ASN A 33 10.35 -14.14 9.43
C ASN A 33 9.35 -13.09 9.98
N LEU A 34 8.77 -12.23 9.12
CA LEU A 34 7.74 -11.30 9.58
C LEU A 34 6.53 -12.09 10.12
N PRO A 35 5.89 -11.61 11.20
CA PRO A 35 4.69 -12.25 11.72
C PRO A 35 3.64 -12.37 10.62
N GLN A 36 3.11 -13.57 10.40
CA GLN A 36 2.03 -13.78 9.42
C GLN A 36 0.69 -13.23 9.92
N GLU A 37 0.53 -13.11 11.24
CA GLU A 37 -0.64 -12.52 11.86
C GLU A 37 -0.76 -11.02 11.56
N LYS A 38 -1.99 -10.50 11.64
CA LYS A 38 -2.28 -9.07 11.56
C LYS A 38 -1.61 -8.37 12.75
N THR A 39 -0.34 -8.02 12.60
CA THR A 39 0.37 -7.12 13.52
C THR A 39 -0.52 -5.90 13.75
N SER A 40 -0.53 -5.38 14.98
CA SER A 40 -1.32 -4.21 15.35
C SER A 40 -1.30 -3.16 14.24
N ARG A 41 -2.49 -2.85 13.69
CA ARG A 41 -2.70 -1.90 12.60
C ARG A 41 -2.34 -0.50 13.10
N SER A 42 -1.06 -0.16 13.01
CA SER A 42 -0.48 1.10 13.46
C SER A 42 0.26 1.76 12.30
N LEU A 43 0.16 3.10 12.23
CA LEU A 43 0.87 3.93 11.25
C LEU A 43 2.38 3.61 11.21
N THR A 44 2.99 3.40 12.39
CA THR A 44 4.42 3.07 12.49
C THR A 44 4.74 1.73 11.83
N ALA A 45 3.88 0.73 11.99
CA ALA A 45 4.07 -0.58 11.36
C ALA A 45 3.95 -0.47 9.82
N THR A 46 2.98 0.29 9.31
CA THR A 46 2.81 0.53 7.87
C THR A 46 4.03 1.21 7.26
N LYS A 47 4.55 2.27 7.87
CA LYS A 47 5.77 2.96 7.42
C LYS A 47 6.97 2.02 7.34
N ILE A 48 7.13 1.14 8.33
CA ILE A 48 8.21 0.13 8.33
C ILE A 48 8.04 -0.83 7.15
N LEU A 49 6.82 -1.31 6.86
CA LEU A 49 6.58 -2.19 5.71
C LEU A 49 6.95 -1.53 4.38
N PHE A 50 6.56 -0.27 4.17
CA PHE A 50 6.98 0.48 2.97
C PHE A 50 8.50 0.71 2.93
N GLY A 51 9.14 0.96 4.07
CA GLY A 51 10.60 1.04 4.19
C GLY A 51 11.30 -0.27 3.81
N LEU A 52 10.78 -1.41 4.26
CA LEU A 52 11.27 -2.74 3.88
C LEU A 52 11.07 -2.99 2.39
N LEU A 53 9.93 -2.61 1.82
CA LEU A 53 9.65 -2.78 0.39
C LEU A 53 10.61 -1.94 -0.46
N ARG A 54 10.85 -0.68 -0.08
CA ARG A 54 11.85 0.17 -0.75
C ARG A 54 13.23 -0.46 -0.71
N THR A 55 13.67 -0.91 0.47
CA THR A 55 14.97 -1.58 0.65
C THR A 55 15.06 -2.87 -0.17
N ALA A 56 14.01 -3.68 -0.20
CA ALA A 56 13.94 -4.92 -0.97
C ALA A 56 14.04 -4.65 -2.49
N LYS A 57 13.45 -3.56 -2.98
CA LYS A 57 13.58 -3.15 -4.39
C LYS A 57 14.98 -2.64 -4.72
N ILE A 58 15.58 -1.83 -3.84
CA ILE A 58 16.96 -1.33 -4.00
C ILE A 58 17.97 -2.48 -4.07
N LEU A 59 17.84 -3.46 -3.16
CA LEU A 59 18.73 -4.63 -3.08
C LEU A 59 18.37 -5.73 -4.09
N ASN A 60 17.39 -5.49 -4.96
CA ASN A 60 16.85 -6.48 -5.90
C ASN A 60 16.60 -7.85 -5.26
N ALA A 61 15.87 -7.85 -4.14
CA ALA A 61 15.45 -9.05 -3.44
C ALA A 61 14.49 -9.90 -4.32
N LEU A 62 14.33 -11.17 -3.94
CA LEU A 62 13.43 -12.12 -4.57
C LEU A 62 12.02 -11.54 -4.77
N GLU A 63 11.42 -11.82 -5.94
CA GLU A 63 10.06 -11.37 -6.27
C GLU A 63 9.02 -11.83 -5.25
N GLU A 64 9.18 -13.05 -4.71
CA GLU A 64 8.30 -13.59 -3.68
C GLU A 64 8.32 -12.76 -2.40
N CYS A 65 9.50 -12.25 -2.00
CA CYS A 65 9.65 -11.38 -0.84
C CYS A 65 8.97 -10.02 -1.08
N LYS A 66 9.14 -9.44 -2.27
CA LYS A 66 8.49 -8.18 -2.66
C LYS A 66 6.96 -8.35 -2.70
N ALA A 67 6.46 -9.43 -3.30
CA ALA A 67 5.03 -9.74 -3.36
C ALA A 67 4.42 -9.99 -1.96
N ALA A 68 5.14 -10.67 -1.07
CA ALA A 68 4.71 -10.87 0.31
C ALA A 68 4.55 -9.55 1.07
N LEU A 69 5.49 -8.61 0.88
CA LEU A 69 5.39 -7.26 1.44
C LEU A 69 4.21 -6.49 0.83
N GLU A 70 4.04 -6.49 -0.49
CA GLU A 70 2.92 -5.82 -1.16
C GLU A 70 1.57 -6.34 -0.67
N LYS A 71 1.43 -7.66 -0.50
CA LYS A 71 0.23 -8.29 0.05
C LYS A 71 -0.04 -7.87 1.50
N LYS A 72 1.01 -7.82 2.32
CA LYS A 72 0.90 -7.40 3.73
C LYS A 72 0.52 -5.92 3.84
N ILE A 73 1.14 -5.06 3.03
CA ILE A 73 0.80 -3.63 2.94
C ILE A 73 -0.65 -3.46 2.48
N GLY A 74 -1.08 -4.18 1.43
CA GLY A 74 -2.44 -4.16 0.93
C GLY A 74 -3.48 -4.50 2.00
N SER A 75 -3.15 -5.37 2.97
CA SER A 75 -4.07 -5.71 4.07
C SER A 75 -4.32 -4.62 5.12
N GLN A 76 -3.51 -3.56 5.12
CA GLN A 76 -3.56 -2.44 6.07
C GLN A 76 -3.37 -1.08 5.37
N LEU A 77 -3.73 -1.02 4.08
CA LEU A 77 -3.52 0.16 3.24
C LEU A 77 -4.27 1.38 3.77
N GLU A 78 -5.37 1.20 4.51
CA GLU A 78 -6.12 2.29 5.13
C GLU A 78 -5.32 3.07 6.19
N GLN A 79 -4.18 2.53 6.64
CA GLN A 79 -3.26 3.16 7.59
C GLN A 79 -2.05 3.83 6.90
N ALA A 80 -1.98 3.81 5.57
CA ALA A 80 -0.88 4.43 4.85
C ALA A 80 -1.11 5.94 4.66
N ILE A 81 -0.03 6.69 4.56
CA ILE A 81 -0.06 8.09 4.15
C ILE A 81 0.42 8.24 2.70
N LEU A 82 0.13 9.39 2.09
CA LEU A 82 0.51 9.66 0.70
C LEU A 82 2.01 9.40 0.45
N ASP A 83 2.88 9.87 1.34
CA ASP A 83 4.34 9.71 1.22
C ASP A 83 4.79 8.25 1.21
N ASP A 84 4.01 7.34 1.81
CA ASP A 84 4.32 5.91 1.78
C ASP A 84 4.16 5.32 0.37
N LEU A 85 3.17 5.80 -0.40
CA LEU A 85 2.91 5.35 -1.77
C LEU A 85 3.91 5.92 -2.78
N LEU A 86 4.66 6.95 -2.42
CA LEU A 86 5.72 7.54 -3.24
C LEU A 86 6.96 6.63 -3.19
N ILE A 87 6.84 5.45 -3.79
CA ILE A 87 7.93 4.48 -3.96
C ILE A 87 8.66 4.86 -5.25
N PRO A 88 9.94 5.25 -5.21
CA PRO A 88 10.68 5.58 -6.42
C PRO A 88 10.76 4.38 -7.38
N SER A 89 10.75 4.66 -8.69
CA SER A 89 11.12 3.66 -9.69
C SER A 89 12.64 3.45 -9.66
N TYR A 90 13.08 2.20 -9.54
CA TYR A 90 14.51 1.82 -9.59
C TYR A 90 14.88 1.07 -10.88
N SER A 91 13.93 0.94 -11.81
CA SER A 91 14.16 0.25 -13.08
C SER A 91 14.64 1.24 -14.13
N TYR A 92 15.76 0.93 -14.78
CA TYR A 92 16.26 1.70 -15.93
C TYR A 92 15.31 1.69 -17.14
N LEU A 93 14.35 0.75 -17.17
CA LEU A 93 13.37 0.63 -18.25
C LEU A 93 12.10 1.46 -17.99
N ASN A 94 11.89 1.92 -16.75
CA ASN A 94 10.74 2.72 -16.36
C ASN A 94 11.17 4.16 -16.11
N GLU A 95 10.79 5.06 -17.00
CA GLU A 95 11.10 6.48 -16.92
C GLU A 95 10.19 7.26 -15.95
N THR A 96 9.21 6.61 -15.34
CA THR A 96 8.33 7.22 -14.33
C THR A 96 9.09 7.50 -13.04
N LEU A 97 8.75 8.59 -12.36
CA LEU A 97 9.36 8.98 -11.08
C LEU A 97 9.04 7.97 -9.96
N TYR A 98 7.84 7.39 -10.01
CA TYR A 98 7.34 6.44 -9.02
C TYR A 98 7.01 5.09 -9.66
N ASP A 99 7.08 4.03 -8.85
CA ASP A 99 6.69 2.69 -9.23
C ASP A 99 5.17 2.52 -9.11
N VAL A 100 4.48 2.89 -10.18
CA VAL A 100 3.02 2.83 -10.27
C VAL A 100 2.50 1.39 -10.27
N ASP A 101 3.25 0.45 -10.87
CA ASP A 101 2.85 -0.95 -10.95
C ASP A 101 2.84 -1.60 -9.55
N CYS A 102 3.78 -1.21 -8.69
CA CYS A 102 3.81 -1.59 -7.29
C CYS A 102 2.59 -1.11 -6.52
N VAL A 103 2.19 0.15 -6.70
CA VAL A 103 0.99 0.71 -6.04
C VAL A 103 -0.29 0.06 -6.58
N GLU A 104 -0.37 -0.22 -7.88
CA GLU A 104 -1.48 -0.96 -8.49
C GLU A 104 -1.64 -2.35 -7.84
N ARG A 105 -0.54 -3.11 -7.67
CA ARG A 105 -0.56 -4.42 -7.01
C ARG A 105 -1.00 -4.35 -5.55
N ILE A 106 -0.48 -3.38 -4.80
CA ILE A 106 -0.86 -3.14 -3.39
C ILE A 106 -2.36 -2.83 -3.28
N LEU A 107 -2.88 -1.95 -4.15
CA LEU A 107 -4.30 -1.62 -4.22
C LEU A 107 -5.14 -2.86 -4.56
N GLY A 108 -4.69 -3.68 -5.52
CA GLY A 108 -5.34 -4.95 -5.87
C GLY A 108 -5.48 -5.88 -4.65
N TYR A 109 -4.41 -6.07 -3.86
CA TYR A 109 -4.47 -6.89 -2.65
C TYR A 109 -5.43 -6.35 -1.60
N PHE A 110 -5.50 -5.01 -1.42
CA PHE A 110 -6.49 -4.39 -0.54
C PHE A 110 -7.91 -4.71 -1.00
N LEU A 111 -8.20 -4.49 -2.28
CA LEU A 111 -9.52 -4.68 -2.87
C LEU A 111 -9.97 -6.15 -2.88
N ASP A 112 -9.06 -7.09 -3.11
CA ASP A 112 -9.36 -8.52 -3.03
C ASP A 112 -9.71 -8.96 -1.60
N GLY A 113 -9.03 -8.39 -0.59
CA GLY A 113 -9.39 -8.58 0.81
C GLY A 113 -10.82 -8.11 1.13
N PHE A 114 -11.31 -7.09 0.41
CA PHE A 114 -12.68 -6.60 0.50
C PHE A 114 -13.71 -7.49 -0.22
N LYS A 115 -13.32 -8.15 -1.33
CA LYS A 115 -14.19 -9.04 -2.13
C LYS A 115 -14.44 -10.42 -1.53
N VAL A 116 -13.59 -10.91 -0.62
CA VAL A 116 -13.74 -12.27 -0.04
C VAL A 116 -14.78 -12.32 1.09
N ARG A 117 -15.22 -11.16 1.64
CA ARG A 117 -16.19 -11.06 2.75
C ARG A 117 -17.63 -10.56 2.42
N PRO A 118 -18.13 -10.40 1.18
CA PRO A 118 -19.51 -9.98 0.92
C PRO A 118 -20.51 -11.14 0.77
N ALA A 119 -20.05 -12.41 0.70
CA ALA A 119 -20.93 -13.54 0.39
C ALA A 119 -21.56 -14.27 1.60
N SER A 120 -21.03 -14.09 2.82
CA SER A 120 -21.70 -14.61 4.02
C SER A 120 -22.65 -13.56 4.56
N ARG A 121 -23.80 -13.40 3.89
CA ARG A 121 -24.96 -12.68 4.42
C ARG A 121 -25.54 -13.47 5.59
N ILE A 122 -24.98 -13.31 6.78
CA ILE A 122 -25.68 -13.63 8.02
C ILE A 122 -26.08 -12.29 8.64
N LYS A 123 -27.40 -12.06 8.69
CA LYS A 123 -28.04 -10.94 9.39
C LYS A 123 -27.37 -10.70 10.74
N GLY A 124 -26.63 -9.60 10.90
CA GLY A 124 -26.06 -9.24 12.20
C GLY A 124 -24.95 -8.19 12.26
N GLU A 125 -24.52 -7.55 11.17
CA GLU A 125 -23.33 -6.67 11.22
C GLU A 125 -23.54 -5.28 10.57
N ASP A 126 -24.26 -4.38 11.24
CA ASP A 126 -24.25 -2.95 10.87
C ASP A 126 -22.88 -2.29 11.16
N GLU A 127 -22.15 -2.75 12.18
CA GLU A 127 -20.86 -2.14 12.57
C GLU A 127 -19.70 -2.54 11.65
N ASN A 128 -19.59 -3.81 11.24
CA ASN A 128 -18.50 -4.28 10.37
C ASN A 128 -18.64 -3.72 8.94
N SER A 129 -19.88 -3.49 8.48
CA SER A 129 -20.16 -2.82 7.22
C SER A 129 -19.69 -1.36 7.25
N GLY A 130 -19.98 -0.63 8.34
CA GLY A 130 -19.54 0.75 8.55
C GLY A 130 -18.00 0.89 8.59
N VAL A 131 -17.32 0.02 9.34
CA VAL A 131 -15.84 0.03 9.44
C VAL A 131 -15.18 -0.27 8.09
N ARG A 132 -15.72 -1.23 7.32
CA ARG A 132 -15.24 -1.52 5.96
C ARG A 132 -15.46 -0.34 5.01
N SER A 133 -16.65 0.26 5.03
CA SER A 133 -16.96 1.43 4.21
C SER A 133 -15.99 2.58 4.52
N ALA A 134 -15.74 2.85 5.80
CA ALA A 134 -14.76 3.86 6.22
C ALA A 134 -13.34 3.58 5.71
N ALA A 135 -12.85 2.34 5.84
CA ALA A 135 -11.53 1.95 5.33
C ALA A 135 -11.43 2.10 3.80
N LEU A 136 -12.47 1.72 3.05
CA LEU A 136 -12.51 1.91 1.59
C LEU A 136 -12.48 3.41 1.22
N MET A 137 -13.21 4.25 1.95
CA MET A 137 -13.19 5.71 1.74
C MET A 137 -11.83 6.33 2.03
N LEU A 138 -11.14 5.87 3.07
CA LEU A 138 -9.77 6.31 3.38
C LEU A 138 -8.80 5.93 2.25
N VAL A 139 -8.88 4.69 1.75
CA VAL A 139 -8.03 4.24 0.64
C VAL A 139 -8.37 4.97 -0.65
N LYS A 140 -9.65 5.22 -0.98
CA LYS A 140 -10.03 6.05 -2.13
C LYS A 140 -9.37 7.43 -2.06
N LYS A 141 -9.51 8.12 -0.93
CA LYS A 141 -8.89 9.45 -0.72
C LYS A 141 -7.36 9.39 -0.84
N LEU A 142 -6.74 8.34 -0.33
CA LEU A 142 -5.29 8.13 -0.42
C LEU A 142 -4.85 7.97 -1.87
N ILE A 143 -5.54 7.13 -2.65
CA ILE A 143 -5.25 6.90 -4.05
C ILE A 143 -5.57 8.13 -4.90
N ASP A 144 -6.63 8.88 -4.61
CA ASP A 144 -6.92 10.15 -5.28
C ASP A 144 -5.78 11.17 -5.09
N GLY A 145 -5.24 11.24 -3.86
CA GLY A 145 -4.04 12.05 -3.56
C GLY A 145 -2.80 11.56 -4.33
N TYR A 146 -2.62 10.25 -4.44
CA TYR A 146 -1.54 9.65 -5.23
C TYR A 146 -1.68 9.94 -6.73
N LEU A 147 -2.89 9.78 -7.30
CA LEU A 147 -3.22 10.11 -8.68
C LEU A 147 -2.91 11.56 -8.99
N SER A 148 -3.30 12.49 -8.10
CA SER A 148 -2.95 13.91 -8.22
C SER A 148 -1.44 14.13 -8.26
N LYS A 149 -0.67 13.39 -7.45
CA LYS A 149 0.79 13.51 -7.44
C LYS A 149 1.42 12.98 -8.73
N ILE A 150 1.00 11.83 -9.23
CA ILE A 150 1.58 11.21 -10.43
C ILE A 150 1.07 11.83 -11.74
N ALA A 151 -0.07 12.52 -11.74
CA ALA A 151 -0.61 13.19 -12.93
C ALA A 151 0.33 14.27 -13.51
N SER A 152 1.28 14.76 -12.70
CA SER A 152 2.31 15.70 -13.15
C SER A 152 3.53 15.05 -13.82
N ASP A 153 3.63 13.71 -13.79
CA ASP A 153 4.73 12.97 -14.39
C ASP A 153 4.51 12.83 -15.90
N ALA A 154 5.38 13.49 -16.69
CA ALA A 154 5.31 13.46 -18.15
C ALA A 154 5.57 12.06 -18.76
N ASN A 155 6.21 11.17 -18.00
CA ASN A 155 6.52 9.80 -18.44
C ASN A 155 5.42 8.81 -18.04
N LEU A 156 4.40 9.27 -17.30
CA LEU A 156 3.27 8.43 -16.92
C LEU A 156 2.38 8.16 -18.13
N LYS A 157 2.29 6.88 -18.48
CA LYS A 157 1.38 6.43 -19.54
C LYS A 157 -0.10 6.53 -19.09
N PRO A 158 -1.01 7.06 -19.93
CA PRO A 158 -2.42 7.19 -19.58
C PRO A 158 -3.08 5.87 -19.17
N GLU A 159 -2.64 4.73 -19.72
CA GLU A 159 -3.23 3.44 -19.39
C GLU A 159 -2.97 3.05 -17.92
N LYS A 160 -1.80 3.38 -17.36
CA LYS A 160 -1.49 3.10 -15.95
C LYS A 160 -2.35 3.96 -15.01
N PHE A 161 -2.54 5.23 -15.36
CA PHE A 161 -3.43 6.11 -14.61
C PHE A 161 -4.87 5.59 -14.63
N TYR A 162 -5.38 5.25 -15.82
CA TYR A 162 -6.74 4.74 -15.99
C TYR A 162 -6.99 3.45 -15.20
N LYS A 163 -6.03 2.52 -15.19
CA LYS A 163 -6.15 1.27 -14.41
C LYS A 163 -6.40 1.51 -12.92
N LEU A 164 -5.67 2.45 -12.31
CA LEU A 164 -5.86 2.81 -10.90
C LEU A 164 -7.25 3.41 -10.64
N VAL A 165 -7.72 4.28 -11.54
CA VAL A 165 -9.06 4.89 -11.45
C VAL A 165 -10.15 3.83 -11.55
N VAL A 166 -10.06 2.93 -12.55
CA VAL A 166 -11.04 1.85 -12.74
C VAL A 166 -11.07 0.90 -11.54
N ALA A 167 -9.90 0.54 -10.99
CA ALA A 167 -9.82 -0.32 -9.82
C ALA A 167 -10.61 0.24 -8.62
N LEU A 168 -10.67 1.56 -8.44
CA LEU A 168 -11.49 2.18 -7.38
C LEU A 168 -12.98 2.26 -7.74
N LEU A 169 -13.31 2.54 -9.00
CA LEU A 169 -14.68 2.75 -9.46
C LEU A 169 -15.49 1.45 -9.52
N ASP A 170 -14.88 0.33 -9.91
CA ASP A 170 -15.54 -0.98 -9.89
C ASP A 170 -16.03 -1.35 -8.48
N HIS A 171 -15.40 -0.81 -7.44
CA HIS A 171 -15.81 -0.97 -6.05
C HIS A 171 -16.77 0.09 -5.53
N ALA A 172 -16.94 1.22 -6.22
CA ALA A 172 -17.95 2.23 -5.88
C ALA A 172 -19.36 1.77 -6.28
N ARG A 173 -19.47 1.08 -7.43
CA ARG A 173 -20.74 0.55 -7.97
C ARG A 173 -21.42 -0.50 -7.08
N LEU A 174 -20.70 -1.10 -6.13
CA LEU A 174 -21.25 -2.06 -5.16
C LEU A 174 -21.92 -1.39 -3.95
N PHE A 175 -21.75 -0.08 -3.75
CA PHE A 175 -22.31 0.65 -2.60
C PHE A 175 -23.32 1.73 -2.99
N ASP A 176 -23.41 2.11 -4.26
CA ASP A 176 -24.39 3.08 -4.79
C ASP A 176 -25.74 2.45 -5.16
N ASP A 177 -26.15 1.36 -4.51
CA ASP A 177 -27.54 0.88 -4.57
C ASP A 177 -28.38 1.52 -3.45
N VAL A 178 -28.34 2.85 -3.39
CA VAL A 178 -29.24 3.65 -2.55
C VAL A 178 -29.67 4.87 -3.34
N SER A 179 -30.66 4.70 -4.24
CA SER A 179 -31.76 5.65 -4.44
C SER A 179 -32.83 5.13 -5.42
N GLN A 180 -33.96 4.72 -4.84
CA GLN A 180 -35.31 5.10 -5.28
C GLN A 180 -35.66 4.94 -6.76
N VAL A 181 -36.24 3.78 -7.12
CA VAL A 181 -37.38 3.81 -8.04
C VAL A 181 -38.59 4.18 -7.19
N ARG A 182 -39.04 5.43 -7.32
CA ARG A 182 -40.31 5.94 -6.79
C ARG A 182 -41.44 4.99 -7.17
N SER A 183 -41.95 4.23 -6.21
CA SER A 183 -43.33 3.74 -6.25
C SER A 183 -44.22 4.83 -5.63
N LEU A 184 -44.51 5.88 -6.39
CA LEU A 184 -45.70 6.69 -6.11
C LEU A 184 -46.89 5.98 -6.76
N PRO A 185 -48.06 5.96 -6.11
CA PRO A 185 -49.21 5.17 -6.55
C PRO A 185 -49.77 5.73 -7.85
N ILE A 186 -50.15 4.83 -8.75
CA ILE A 186 -50.95 5.15 -9.93
C ILE A 186 -52.31 5.63 -9.40
N GLU A 187 -52.58 6.94 -9.48
CA GLU A 187 -53.95 7.44 -9.52
C GLU A 187 -54.54 7.00 -10.87
N CYS A 188 -55.30 5.91 -10.85
CA CYS A 188 -56.29 5.66 -11.89
C CYS A 188 -57.44 6.64 -11.65
N ASN A 189 -57.45 7.74 -12.39
CA ASN A 189 -58.69 8.40 -12.74
C ASN A 189 -59.30 7.60 -13.90
N ASP A 190 -60.31 6.81 -13.60
CA ASP A 190 -61.32 6.38 -14.57
C ASP A 190 -62.68 6.83 -14.02
N GLU A 191 -63.44 7.46 -14.92
CA GLU A 191 -64.78 8.10 -14.86
C GLU A 191 -65.69 7.94 -13.63
#